data_AF-A0A4R2QZB6-F1
#
_entry.id   AF-A0A4R2QZB6-F1
#
_cell.length_a   1.000
_cell.length_b   1.000
_cell.length_c   1.000
_cell.angle_alpha   90.00
_cell.angle_beta   90.00
_cell.angle_gamma   90.00
#
_symmetry.space_group_name_H-M   'P 1'
#
loop_
_entity.id
_entity.type
_entity.pdbx_description
1 polymer ?
#
loop_
_entity_poly.entity_id
_entity_poly.type
_entity_poly.pdbx_seq_one_letter_code
_entity_poly.pdbx_strand_id
1 'polypeptide(L)'
;MKMGSPLWKFRYQTRRHPWLILVPLLLAVLLLAGSCALIGGGEGSETKTVGQSVVDGWLYGGFDSSGNLIFRQGDQVVLLPQGSTEVKLNGETVRIASATPNTLELQSAAEADPTTFAVPSAVWWALGTGVCGYALGRMHKSKPSASAFPASPSVPRWKPRRWPR
;
A
#
# COMPACT_ATOMS: atom_id res chain seq x y z
N MET A 1 32.38 15.61 -37.11
CA MET A 1 31.54 14.42 -36.82
C MET A 1 30.49 14.83 -35.79
N LYS A 2 29.19 14.85 -36.15
CA LYS A 2 28.10 15.17 -35.22
C LYS A 2 27.71 13.91 -34.45
N MET A 3 28.15 13.79 -33.20
CA MET A 3 27.65 12.77 -32.27
C MET A 3 26.22 13.12 -31.89
N GLY A 4 25.25 12.54 -32.60
CA GLY A 4 23.84 12.64 -32.25
C GLY A 4 23.62 12.02 -30.88
N SER A 5 23.08 12.81 -29.94
CA SER A 5 22.92 12.37 -28.54
C SER A 5 22.08 11.09 -28.46
N PRO A 6 22.49 10.10 -27.65
CA PRO A 6 21.80 8.81 -27.54
C PRO A 6 20.38 8.91 -26.96
N LEU A 7 20.02 10.06 -26.39
CA LEU A 7 18.70 10.34 -25.80
C LEU A 7 17.55 10.23 -26.81
N TRP A 8 17.80 10.42 -28.11
CA TRP A 8 16.72 10.35 -29.11
C TRP A 8 16.20 8.92 -29.32
N LYS A 9 17.05 7.89 -29.14
CA LYS A 9 16.62 6.49 -29.19
C LYS A 9 15.68 6.13 -28.03
N PHE A 10 15.92 6.72 -26.86
CA PHE A 10 15.11 6.48 -25.66
C PHE A 10 13.68 6.99 -25.82
N ARG A 11 13.49 8.17 -26.44
CA ARG A 11 12.16 8.73 -26.75
C ARG A 11 11.38 7.92 -27.79
N TYR A 12 12.07 7.26 -28.73
CA TYR A 12 11.40 6.48 -29.76
C TYR A 12 10.95 5.09 -29.24
N GLN A 13 11.74 4.47 -28.37
CA GLN A 13 11.41 3.18 -27.76
C GLN A 13 10.26 3.28 -26.74
N THR A 14 10.21 4.35 -25.95
CA THR A 14 9.13 4.59 -24.98
C THR A 14 7.76 4.76 -25.63
N ARG A 15 7.67 5.24 -26.87
CA ARG A 15 6.41 5.30 -27.63
C ARG A 15 5.88 3.93 -28.09
N ARG A 16 6.77 2.95 -28.33
CA ARG A 16 6.37 1.61 -28.80
C ARG A 16 6.08 0.63 -27.67
N HIS A 17 6.69 0.83 -26.51
CA HIS A 17 6.58 -0.07 -25.37
C HIS A 17 6.30 0.72 -24.08
N PRO A 18 5.05 1.19 -23.87
CA PRO A 18 4.67 1.93 -22.65
C PRO A 18 4.91 1.11 -21.37
N TRP A 19 4.97 -0.22 -21.50
CA TRP A 19 5.34 -1.17 -20.43
C TRP A 19 6.69 -0.88 -19.78
N LEU A 20 7.66 -0.33 -20.52
CA LEU A 20 8.97 0.00 -19.97
C LEU A 20 8.91 1.11 -18.91
N ILE A 21 7.88 1.95 -18.92
CA ILE A 21 7.66 3.00 -17.92
C ILE A 21 6.69 2.51 -16.84
N LEU A 22 5.65 1.78 -17.24
CA LEU A 22 4.61 1.31 -16.32
C LEU A 22 5.15 0.33 -15.27
N VAL A 23 6.01 -0.61 -15.65
CA VAL A 23 6.57 -1.61 -14.72
C VAL A 23 7.40 -0.96 -13.60
N PRO A 24 8.41 -0.11 -13.87
CA PRO A 24 9.16 0.53 -12.80
C PRO A 24 8.32 1.53 -11.99
N LEU A 25 7.35 2.20 -12.61
CA LEU A 25 6.44 3.10 -11.91
C LEU A 25 5.54 2.32 -10.92
N LEU A 26 4.98 1.19 -11.35
CA LEU A 26 4.19 0.31 -10.49
C LEU A 26 5.02 -0.26 -9.34
N LEU A 27 6.26 -0.67 -9.62
CA LEU A 27 7.20 -1.13 -8.60
C LEU A 27 7.50 -0.03 -7.57
N ALA A 28 7.72 1.20 -8.03
CA ALA A 28 7.96 2.34 -7.16
C ALA A 28 6.75 2.66 -6.27
N VAL A 29 5.52 2.59 -6.81
CA VAL A 29 4.29 2.77 -6.03
C VAL A 29 4.12 1.67 -4.99
N LEU A 30 4.40 0.41 -5.34
CA LEU A 30 4.35 -0.72 -4.39
C LEU A 30 5.38 -0.58 -3.27
N LEU A 31 6.61 -0.18 -3.60
CA LEU A 31 7.65 0.08 -2.61
C LEU A 31 7.26 1.24 -1.69
N LEU A 32 6.74 2.34 -2.24
CA LEU A 32 6.30 3.49 -1.46
C LEU A 32 5.14 3.12 -0.52
N ALA A 33 4.14 2.39 -1.02
CA ALA A 33 3.01 1.93 -0.22
C ALA A 33 3.45 0.94 0.88
N GLY A 34 4.37 0.03 0.56
CA GLY A 34 4.96 -0.88 1.54
C GLY A 34 5.76 -0.15 2.62
N SER A 35 6.54 0.87 2.24
CA SER A 35 7.25 1.72 3.20
C SER A 35 6.31 2.53 4.09
N CYS A 36 5.21 3.05 3.54
CA CYS A 36 4.19 3.74 4.34
C CYS A 36 3.50 2.81 5.34
N ALA A 37 3.21 1.56 4.96
CA ALA A 37 2.62 0.57 5.86
C ALA A 37 3.58 0.15 6.98
N LEU A 38 4.89 0.08 6.69
CA LEU A 38 5.91 -0.27 7.69
C LEU A 38 6.22 0.86 8.68
N ILE A 39 6.02 2.13 8.29
CA ILE A 39 6.30 3.29 9.15
C ILE A 39 5.08 3.69 9.99
N GLY A 40 3.85 3.40 9.52
CA GLY A 40 2.62 3.78 10.21
C GLY A 40 2.10 2.81 11.28
N GLY A 41 2.66 1.58 11.38
CA GLY A 41 2.17 0.53 12.28
C GLY A 41 3.07 0.26 13.49
N GLY A 42 3.80 1.28 13.96
CA GLY A 42 4.56 1.16 15.20
C GLY A 42 3.62 1.34 16.37
N GLU A 43 3.20 0.25 16.98
CA GLU A 43 2.51 0.20 18.27
C GLU A 43 3.38 0.97 19.28
N GLY A 44 3.12 2.26 19.43
CA GLY A 44 3.95 3.17 20.21
C GLY A 44 3.70 2.92 21.69
N SER A 45 4.31 1.88 22.25
CA SER A 45 4.30 1.67 23.69
C SER A 45 5.21 2.70 24.34
N GLU A 46 4.64 3.52 25.22
CA GLU A 46 5.42 4.49 25.97
C GLU A 46 5.91 3.80 27.25
N THR A 47 7.23 3.68 27.38
CA THR A 47 7.84 3.09 28.58
C THR A 47 8.18 4.19 29.58
N LYS A 48 7.62 4.09 30.79
CA LYS A 48 7.86 4.99 31.92
C LYS A 48 8.62 4.25 33.01
N THR A 49 9.61 4.88 33.60
CA THR A 49 10.33 4.33 34.76
C THR A 49 9.75 4.85 36.07
N VAL A 50 10.09 4.19 37.19
CA VAL A 50 9.68 4.65 38.52
C VAL A 50 10.16 6.10 38.76
N GLY A 51 9.24 6.93 39.27
CA GLY A 51 9.46 8.35 39.49
C GLY A 51 9.20 9.23 38.26
N GLN A 52 8.85 8.66 37.11
CA GLN A 52 8.43 9.44 35.95
C GLN A 52 6.94 9.76 35.97
N SER A 53 6.60 10.91 35.41
CA SER A 53 5.22 11.32 35.18
C SER A 53 4.58 10.46 34.10
N VAL A 54 3.46 9.85 34.48
CA VAL A 54 2.55 9.07 33.63
C VAL A 54 1.56 10.01 32.97
N VAL A 55 0.72 10.68 33.77
CA VAL A 55 -0.30 11.65 33.31
C VAL A 55 -0.41 12.79 34.30
N ASP A 56 -0.42 14.05 33.84
CA ASP A 56 -0.68 15.25 34.65
C ASP A 56 0.05 15.32 36.00
N GLY A 57 1.30 14.84 36.07
CA GLY A 57 2.10 14.83 37.29
C GLY A 57 1.87 13.63 38.23
N TRP A 58 1.04 12.66 37.84
CA TRP A 58 1.01 11.35 38.48
C TRP A 58 2.31 10.61 38.22
N LEU A 59 3.03 10.28 39.28
CA LEU A 59 4.28 9.55 39.22
C LEU A 59 4.05 8.05 39.38
N TYR A 60 4.71 7.26 38.54
CA TYR A 60 4.76 5.81 38.72
C TYR A 60 5.63 5.46 39.94
N GLY A 61 5.06 4.80 40.93
CA GLY A 61 5.72 4.45 42.20
C GLY A 61 6.25 3.02 42.27
N GLY A 62 6.10 2.21 41.21
CA GLY A 62 6.46 0.79 41.24
C GLY A 62 5.37 -0.08 41.85
N PHE A 63 5.79 -1.14 42.53
CA PHE A 63 4.92 -2.11 43.20
C PHE A 63 5.05 -2.00 44.73
N ASP A 64 3.93 -2.16 45.43
CA ASP A 64 3.93 -2.30 46.89
C ASP A 64 4.35 -3.73 47.32
N SER A 65 4.45 -3.95 48.64
CA SER A 65 4.74 -5.28 49.20
C SER A 65 3.69 -6.34 48.90
N SER A 66 2.51 -5.92 48.44
CA SER A 66 1.36 -6.77 48.10
C SER A 66 1.24 -7.01 46.59
N GLY A 67 2.14 -6.45 45.77
CA GLY A 67 2.11 -6.58 44.32
C GLY A 67 1.16 -5.60 43.61
N ASN A 68 0.64 -4.58 44.30
CA ASN A 68 -0.18 -3.54 43.70
C ASN A 68 0.69 -2.45 43.07
N LEU A 69 0.26 -1.95 41.93
CA LEU A 69 0.84 -0.80 41.26
C LEU A 69 0.52 0.48 42.02
N ILE A 70 1.52 1.34 42.19
CA ILE A 70 1.38 2.59 42.94
C ILE A 70 1.47 3.77 41.97
N PHE A 71 0.49 4.66 42.00
CA PHE A 71 0.55 5.98 41.37
C PHE A 71 0.47 7.05 42.45
N ARG A 72 1.33 8.07 42.37
CA ARG A 72 1.41 9.14 43.39
C ARG A 72 1.30 10.52 42.75
N GLN A 73 0.50 11.40 43.34
CA GLN A 73 0.42 12.81 42.97
C GLN A 73 0.33 13.65 44.25
N GLY A 74 1.46 14.19 44.71
CA GLY A 74 1.53 14.86 46.01
C GLY A 74 1.14 13.91 47.15
N ASP A 75 0.08 14.25 47.88
CA ASP A 75 -0.45 13.46 49.00
C ASP A 75 -1.45 12.36 48.56
N GLN A 76 -1.85 12.35 47.28
CA GLN A 76 -2.76 11.34 46.75
C GLN A 76 -2.00 10.10 46.27
N VAL A 77 -2.49 8.93 46.66
CA VAL A 77 -1.95 7.63 46.25
C VAL A 77 -3.08 6.77 45.72
N VAL A 78 -2.92 6.26 44.50
CA VAL A 78 -3.84 5.31 43.87
C VAL A 78 -3.13 3.97 43.78
N LEU A 79 -3.77 2.95 44.34
CA LEU A 79 -3.29 1.58 44.34
C LEU A 79 -4.10 0.77 43.34
N LEU A 80 -3.39 0.09 42.44
CA LEU A 80 -3.96 -0.73 41.41
C LEU A 80 -3.63 -2.20 41.67
N PRO A 81 -4.62 -3.10 41.72
CA PRO A 81 -4.35 -4.52 41.90
C PRO A 81 -3.52 -5.07 40.74
N GLN A 82 -2.68 -6.06 41.04
CA GLN A 82 -1.86 -6.71 40.02
C GLN A 82 -2.73 -7.26 38.88
N GLY A 83 -2.37 -6.93 37.65
CA GLY A 83 -3.11 -7.37 36.46
C GLY A 83 -4.24 -6.43 36.01
N SER A 84 -4.44 -5.29 36.67
CA SER A 84 -5.31 -4.23 36.15
C SER A 84 -4.73 -3.64 34.85
N THR A 85 -5.53 -3.59 33.79
CA THR A 85 -5.12 -3.05 32.49
C THR A 85 -5.50 -1.59 32.28
N GLU A 86 -6.34 -1.02 33.14
CA GLU A 86 -6.83 0.36 32.99
C GLU A 86 -6.87 1.07 34.35
N VAL A 87 -6.53 2.37 34.35
CA VAL A 87 -6.67 3.26 35.50
C VAL A 87 -7.20 4.61 35.08
N LYS A 88 -8.08 5.19 35.91
CA LYS A 88 -8.55 6.56 35.72
C LYS A 88 -7.78 7.50 36.64
N LEU A 89 -6.90 8.32 36.07
CA LEU A 89 -6.10 9.33 36.78
C LEU A 89 -6.58 10.72 36.34
N ASN A 90 -7.02 11.55 37.28
CA ASN A 90 -7.53 12.92 37.00
C ASN A 90 -8.61 13.03 35.90
N GLY A 91 -9.37 11.96 35.68
CA GLY A 91 -10.41 11.92 34.63
C GLY A 91 -9.95 11.32 33.31
N GLU A 92 -8.65 11.13 33.12
CA GLU A 92 -8.05 10.46 31.96
C GLU A 92 -7.91 8.96 32.21
N THR A 93 -8.32 8.15 31.24
CA THR A 93 -8.18 6.69 31.31
C THR A 93 -6.85 6.29 30.69
N VAL A 94 -5.93 5.82 31.53
CA VAL A 94 -4.62 5.31 31.12
C VAL A 94 -4.71 3.79 30.98
N ARG A 95 -4.29 3.28 29.81
CA ARG A 95 -4.19 1.85 29.53
C ARG A 95 -2.78 1.34 29.76
N ILE A 96 -2.67 0.28 30.55
CA ILE A 96 -1.41 -0.34 30.95
C ILE A 96 -1.26 -1.62 30.13
N ALA A 97 -0.23 -1.67 29.29
CA ALA A 97 0.09 -2.86 28.50
C ALA A 97 0.81 -3.89 29.37
N SER A 98 1.81 -3.44 30.13
CA SER A 98 2.55 -4.29 31.07
C SER A 98 3.14 -3.44 32.19
N ALA A 99 3.39 -4.06 33.33
CA ALA A 99 4.06 -3.39 34.44
C ALA A 99 5.01 -4.34 35.16
N THR A 100 6.22 -3.85 35.41
CA THR A 100 7.34 -4.52 36.07
C THR A 100 7.76 -3.66 37.28
N PRO A 101 8.41 -4.19 38.33
CA PRO A 101 8.82 -3.42 39.51
C PRO A 101 9.45 -2.04 39.23
N ASN A 102 10.15 -1.89 38.11
CA ASN A 102 10.89 -0.68 37.75
C ASN A 102 10.34 0.06 36.51
N THR A 103 9.52 -0.59 35.71
CA THR A 103 9.07 -0.06 34.41
C THR A 103 7.57 -0.27 34.22
N LEU A 104 6.94 0.72 33.62
CA LEU A 104 5.52 0.73 33.26
C LEU A 104 5.44 0.93 31.76
N GLU A 105 4.78 0.01 31.06
CA GLU A 105 4.53 0.13 29.63
C GLU A 105 3.08 0.58 29.44
N LEU A 106 2.93 1.77 28.90
CA LEU A 106 1.64 2.37 28.60
C LEU A 106 1.27 2.06 27.16
N GLN A 107 0.01 1.70 26.95
CA GLN A 107 -0.53 1.58 25.61
C GLN A 107 -0.93 2.97 25.13
N SER A 108 -0.31 3.46 24.06
CA SER A 108 -0.68 4.75 23.50
C SER A 108 -2.16 4.73 23.06
N ALA A 109 -2.90 5.76 23.46
CA ALA A 109 -4.30 5.96 23.07
C ALA A 109 -4.47 6.26 21.56
N ALA A 110 -3.38 6.25 20.78
CA ALA A 110 -3.36 6.59 19.36
C ALA A 110 -4.08 5.59 18.44
N GLU A 111 -4.63 4.47 18.95
CA GLU A 111 -5.24 3.45 18.10
C GLU A 111 -6.56 2.92 18.69
N ALA A 112 -7.53 3.82 18.84
CA ALA A 112 -8.95 3.45 18.90
C ALA A 112 -9.64 3.47 17.53
N ASP A 113 -8.88 3.68 16.45
CA ASP A 113 -9.32 3.34 15.11
C ASP A 113 -8.27 2.41 14.51
N PRO A 114 -8.53 1.11 14.33
CA PRO A 114 -7.89 0.44 13.23
C PRO A 114 -8.37 1.19 11.99
N THR A 115 -7.59 2.16 11.51
CA THR A 115 -7.59 2.54 10.11
C THR A 115 -7.10 1.31 9.36
N THR A 116 -7.96 0.31 9.32
CA THR A 116 -8.02 -0.67 8.27
C THR A 116 -8.08 0.22 7.05
N PHE A 117 -6.95 0.37 6.37
CA PHE A 117 -6.95 0.82 5.00
C PHE A 117 -7.75 -0.25 4.26
N ALA A 118 -9.08 -0.13 4.33
CA ALA A 118 -10.02 -0.83 3.51
C ALA A 118 -9.77 -0.26 2.14
N VAL A 119 -8.75 -0.80 1.47
CA VAL A 119 -8.51 -0.59 0.07
C VAL A 119 -9.85 -0.89 -0.58
N PRO A 120 -10.57 0.14 -1.08
CA PRO A 120 -11.94 -0.06 -1.51
C PRO A 120 -11.92 -1.18 -2.54
N SER A 121 -12.87 -2.10 -2.47
CA SER A 121 -12.95 -3.26 -3.36
C SER A 121 -12.85 -2.88 -4.85
N ALA A 122 -13.17 -1.62 -5.19
CA ALA A 122 -12.91 -0.99 -6.48
C ALA A 122 -11.43 -1.08 -6.96
N VAL A 123 -10.44 -0.98 -6.06
CA VAL A 123 -9.01 -1.11 -6.39
C VAL A 123 -8.65 -2.55 -6.77
N TRP A 124 -9.27 -3.54 -6.10
CA TRP A 124 -9.13 -4.96 -6.47
C TRP A 124 -9.72 -5.25 -7.86
N TRP A 125 -10.87 -4.65 -8.19
CA TRP A 125 -11.45 -4.74 -9.53
C TRP A 125 -10.59 -4.04 -10.59
N ALA A 126 -9.97 -2.90 -10.27
CA ALA A 126 -9.10 -2.16 -11.20
C ALA A 126 -7.81 -2.93 -11.53
N LEU A 127 -7.21 -3.60 -10.54
CA LEU A 127 -6.04 -4.46 -10.75
C LEU A 127 -6.41 -5.77 -11.47
N GLY A 128 -7.54 -6.39 -11.12
CA GLY A 128 -8.00 -7.64 -11.74
C GLY A 128 -8.43 -7.49 -13.20
N THR A 129 -9.13 -6.39 -13.55
CA THR A 129 -9.62 -6.16 -14.91
C THR A 129 -8.53 -5.62 -15.86
N GLY A 130 -7.55 -4.88 -15.34
CA GLY A 130 -6.41 -4.40 -16.13
C GLY A 130 -5.53 -5.52 -16.68
N VAL A 131 -5.24 -6.54 -15.85
CA VAL A 131 -4.40 -7.69 -16.27
C VAL A 131 -5.19 -8.67 -17.14
N CYS A 132 -6.46 -8.94 -16.81
CA CYS A 132 -7.29 -9.89 -17.56
C CYS A 132 -7.75 -9.32 -18.92
N GLY A 133 -8.09 -8.02 -18.98
CA GLY A 133 -8.43 -7.34 -20.24
C GLY A 133 -7.24 -7.22 -21.21
N TYR A 134 -6.01 -7.07 -20.69
CA TYR A 134 -4.81 -7.03 -21.52
C TYR A 134 -4.44 -8.41 -22.10
N ALA A 135 -4.67 -9.49 -21.33
CA ALA A 135 -4.45 -10.85 -21.80
C ALA A 135 -5.46 -11.27 -22.89
N LEU A 136 -6.75 -10.95 -22.71
CA LEU A 136 -7.79 -11.24 -23.70
C LEU A 136 -7.70 -10.35 -24.96
N GLY A 137 -7.30 -9.09 -24.82
CA GLY A 137 -7.10 -8.18 -25.97
C GLY A 137 -5.93 -8.56 -26.90
N ARG A 138 -4.98 -9.39 -26.44
CA ARG A 138 -3.84 -9.84 -27.25
C ARG A 138 -4.09 -11.12 -28.03
N MET A 139 -5.11 -11.90 -27.68
CA MET A 139 -5.46 -13.13 -28.43
C MET A 139 -6.36 -12.87 -29.65
N HIS A 140 -7.01 -11.71 -29.76
CA HIS A 140 -7.89 -11.39 -30.90
C HIS A 140 -7.19 -10.76 -32.11
N LYS A 141 -5.84 -10.71 -32.14
CA LYS A 141 -5.05 -10.29 -33.29
C LYS A 141 -4.23 -11.43 -33.90
N SER A 142 -4.78 -12.64 -33.95
CA SER A 142 -4.42 -13.57 -35.01
C SER A 142 -5.04 -13.05 -36.31
N LYS A 143 -4.19 -12.46 -37.16
CA LYS A 143 -4.51 -12.15 -38.55
C LYS A 143 -5.18 -13.38 -39.17
N PRO A 144 -6.34 -13.26 -39.85
CA PRO A 144 -6.77 -14.33 -40.73
C PRO A 144 -5.67 -14.49 -41.79
N SER A 145 -5.06 -15.67 -41.81
CA SER A 145 -4.19 -16.13 -42.90
C SER A 145 -4.91 -15.84 -44.21
N ALA A 146 -4.24 -15.08 -45.07
CA ALA A 146 -4.60 -14.95 -46.46
C ALA A 146 -4.63 -16.35 -47.08
N SER A 147 -5.83 -16.93 -47.19
CA SER A 147 -6.08 -18.11 -47.98
C SER A 147 -5.77 -17.74 -49.42
N ALA A 148 -4.70 -18.34 -49.93
CA ALA A 148 -4.36 -18.35 -51.33
C ALA A 148 -5.56 -18.84 -52.15
N PHE A 149 -6.20 -17.94 -52.89
CA PHE A 149 -7.05 -18.31 -54.00
C PHE A 149 -6.13 -18.55 -55.21
N PRO A 150 -6.15 -19.75 -55.83
CA PRO A 150 -5.38 -19.99 -57.03
C PRO A 150 -5.93 -19.14 -58.18
N ALA A 151 -5.01 -18.57 -58.96
CA ALA A 151 -5.30 -17.83 -60.18
C ALA A 151 -6.14 -18.69 -61.14
N SER A 152 -7.34 -18.22 -61.47
CA SER A 152 -8.16 -18.78 -62.54
C SER A 152 -7.75 -18.10 -63.85
N PRO A 153 -7.38 -18.85 -64.91
CA PRO A 153 -7.09 -18.28 -66.23
C PRO A 153 -8.36 -18.22 -67.09
N SER A 154 -8.31 -17.40 -68.15
CA SER A 154 -9.26 -17.23 -69.27
C SER A 154 -10.26 -16.06 -69.11
N VAL A 155 -10.57 -15.22 -70.11
CA VAL A 155 -10.62 -15.36 -71.58
C VAL A 155 -10.35 -13.98 -72.24
N PRO A 156 -9.68 -13.88 -73.41
CA PRO A 156 -9.51 -12.61 -74.12
C PRO A 156 -10.85 -12.08 -74.68
N ARG A 157 -11.16 -10.82 -74.34
CA ARG A 157 -12.39 -10.11 -74.74
C ARG A 157 -12.25 -9.57 -76.17
N TRP A 158 -12.84 -10.28 -77.14
CA TRP A 158 -13.01 -9.80 -78.51
C TRP A 158 -13.88 -8.53 -78.54
N LYS A 159 -13.39 -7.44 -79.17
CA LYS A 159 -14.18 -6.24 -79.47
C LYS A 159 -14.69 -6.30 -80.91
N PRO A 160 -15.99 -6.06 -81.20
CA PRO A 160 -16.48 -5.98 -82.56
C PRO A 160 -16.04 -4.67 -83.25
N ARG A 161 -15.51 -4.83 -84.46
CA ARG A 161 -15.03 -3.80 -85.40
C ARG A 161 -16.23 -3.06 -86.01
N ARG A 162 -16.31 -1.73 -85.85
CA ARG A 162 -17.29 -0.91 -86.57
C ARG A 162 -16.76 -0.57 -87.97
N TRP A 163 -17.60 -0.75 -88.98
CA TRP A 163 -17.35 -0.28 -90.35
C TRP A 163 -17.79 1.19 -90.47
N PRO A 164 -17.06 2.02 -91.24
CA PRO A 164 -17.48 3.38 -91.54
C PRO A 164 -18.56 3.38 -92.64
N ARG A 165 -19.51 4.33 -92.54
CA ARG A 165 -20.34 4.78 -93.66
C ARG A 165 -19.73 6.04 -94.24
#